data_AF-A0A6M1LIL1-F1
#
_entry.id   AF-A0A6M1LIL1-F1
#
_cell.length_a   1.000
_cell.length_b   1.000
_cell.length_c   1.000
_cell.angle_alpha   90.00
_cell.angle_beta   90.00
_cell.angle_gamma   90.00
#
_symmetry.space_group_name_H-M   'P 1'
#
loop_
_entity.id
_entity.type
_entity.pdbx_description
1 polymer ?
#
loop_
_entity_poly.entity_id
_entity_poly.type
_entity_poly.pdbx_seq_one_letter_code
_entity_poly.pdbx_strand_id
1 'polypeptide(L)'
;MPSGNIRCEVMDRALRCEIVNFSFARPPAPEECDSDWGHAYGLAARGPAAVLCAGDLVVNQRLPVLGYGASWRGAGVTCTSGQAGLRCSNAEGRGMELSRARLNRF
;
A
#
# COMPACT_ATOMS: atom_id res chain seq x y z
N MET A 1 2.34 2.54 -9.69
CA MET A 1 2.27 1.24 -10.41
C MET A 1 1.83 1.45 -11.85
N PRO A 2 1.96 0.46 -12.76
CA PRO A 2 1.77 0.66 -14.20
C PRO A 2 0.34 1.09 -14.57
N SER A 3 -0.66 0.58 -13.85
CA SER A 3 -2.06 0.97 -14.02
C SER A 3 -2.41 2.34 -13.44
N GLY A 4 -1.51 2.96 -12.66
CA GLY A 4 -1.79 4.19 -11.91
C GLY A 4 -2.80 4.04 -10.74
N ASN A 5 -3.46 2.88 -10.60
CA ASN A 5 -4.48 2.65 -9.57
C ASN A 5 -3.91 2.55 -8.15
N ILE A 6 -2.66 2.07 -8.05
CA ILE A 6 -1.93 1.95 -6.78
C ILE A 6 -0.71 2.84 -6.83
N ARG A 7 -0.52 3.63 -5.78
CA ARG A 7 0.55 4.60 -5.61
C ARG A 7 1.20 4.36 -4.28
N CYS A 8 2.53 4.37 -4.23
CA CYS A 8 3.25 4.16 -2.99
C CYS A 8 4.40 5.15 -2.88
N GLU A 9 4.67 5.59 -1.65
CA GLU A 9 5.76 6.48 -1.30
C GLU A 9 6.31 6.07 0.07
N VAL A 10 7.61 6.33 0.29
CA VAL A 10 8.21 6.16 1.62
C VAL A 10 7.98 7.43 2.42
N MET A 11 7.28 7.32 3.54
CA MET A 11 7.05 8.39 4.51
C MET A 11 7.48 7.90 5.89
N ASP A 12 8.25 8.69 6.64
CA ASP A 12 8.69 8.35 8.01
C ASP A 12 9.30 6.94 8.17
N ARG A 13 10.12 6.52 7.19
CA ARG A 13 10.74 5.18 7.13
C ARG A 13 9.76 4.00 7.02
N ALA A 14 8.51 4.25 6.66
CA ALA A 14 7.53 3.24 6.29
C ALA A 14 7.08 3.44 4.84
N LEU A 15 6.67 2.36 4.19
CA LEU A 15 5.99 2.44 2.91
C LEU A 15 4.52 2.78 3.15
N ARG A 16 4.05 3.89 2.60
CA ARG A 16 2.62 4.19 2.45
C ARG A 16 2.20 3.80 1.04
N CYS A 17 1.18 2.98 0.90
CA CYS A 17 0.53 2.68 -0.37
C CYS A 17 -0.95 3.03 -0.31
N GLU A 18 -1.48 3.50 -1.43
CA GLU A 18 -2.89 3.82 -1.58
C GLU A 18 -3.45 3.22 -2.85
N ILE A 19 -4.75 2.95 -2.80
CA ILE A 19 -5.52 2.44 -3.93
C ILE A 19 -6.72 3.34 -4.22
N VAL A 20 -6.82 3.80 -5.46
CA VAL A 20 -7.87 4.76 -5.86
C VAL A 20 -9.19 4.06 -6.16
N ASN A 21 -9.15 2.99 -6.96
CA ASN A 21 -10.34 2.21 -7.31
C ASN A 21 -10.23 0.79 -6.75
N PHE A 22 -11.19 0.43 -5.90
CA PHE A 22 -11.31 -0.89 -5.31
C PHE A 22 -12.77 -1.30 -5.11
N SER A 23 -13.00 -2.61 -4.99
CA SER A 23 -14.32 -3.21 -4.79
C SER A 23 -14.36 -4.17 -3.59
N PHE A 24 -13.26 -4.31 -2.86
CA PHE A 24 -13.25 -5.06 -1.60
C PHE A 24 -13.95 -4.26 -0.48
N ALA A 25 -14.46 -4.96 0.53
CA ALA A 25 -15.03 -4.32 1.71
C ALA A 25 -13.95 -3.55 2.48
N ARG A 26 -14.25 -2.31 2.87
CA ARG A 26 -13.35 -1.52 3.72
C ARG A 26 -13.27 -2.19 5.10
N PRO A 27 -12.09 -2.23 5.73
CA PRO A 27 -11.97 -2.57 7.14
C PRO A 27 -12.82 -1.63 8.01
N PRO A 28 -13.34 -2.07 9.16
CA PRO A 28 -14.01 -1.18 10.11
C PRO A 28 -13.12 0.03 10.43
N ALA A 29 -13.70 1.23 10.39
CA ALA A 29 -12.99 2.45 10.75
C ALA A 29 -12.95 2.59 12.29
N PRO A 30 -11.81 3.00 12.87
CA PRO A 30 -11.73 3.36 14.28
C PRO A 30 -12.47 4.68 14.52
N GLU A 31 -12.98 4.89 15.75
CA GLU A 31 -13.72 6.12 16.11
C GLU A 31 -12.87 7.37 15.98
N GLU A 32 -11.57 7.26 16.19
CA GLU A 32 -10.62 8.38 16.16
C GLU A 32 -10.23 8.81 14.74
N CYS A 33 -10.76 8.16 13.69
CA CYS A 33 -10.47 8.53 12.32
C CYS A 33 -11.48 9.55 11.78
N ASP A 34 -11.11 10.83 11.85
CA ASP A 34 -11.90 11.96 11.33
C ASP A 34 -11.68 12.25 9.83
N SER A 35 -11.05 11.34 9.09
CA SER A 35 -10.72 11.48 7.66
C SER A 35 -11.17 10.25 6.85
N ASP A 36 -10.84 10.20 5.55
CA ASP A 36 -11.15 9.03 4.75
C ASP A 36 -10.41 7.78 5.25
N TRP A 37 -11.08 6.63 5.15
CA TRP A 37 -10.59 5.35 5.69
C TRP A 37 -10.61 4.23 4.66
N GLY A 38 -9.69 3.27 4.81
CA GLY A 38 -9.76 1.99 4.09
C GLY A 38 -9.21 2.00 2.67
N HIS A 39 -8.46 3.04 2.28
CA HIS A 39 -7.78 3.13 0.99
C HIS A 39 -6.26 3.33 1.10
N ALA A 40 -5.77 3.75 2.29
CA ALA A 40 -4.36 3.96 2.59
C ALA A 40 -3.82 2.89 3.54
N TYR A 41 -2.61 2.40 3.27
CA TYR A 41 -2.00 1.31 4.01
C TYR A 41 -0.51 1.56 4.24
N GLY A 42 -0.06 1.28 5.47
CA GLY A 42 1.32 1.45 5.90
C GLY A 42 2.02 0.12 6.12
N LEU A 43 3.30 0.02 5.76
CA LEU A 43 4.17 -1.10 6.10
C LEU A 43 5.56 -0.61 6.48
N ALA A 44 5.95 -0.85 7.73
CA ALA A 44 7.29 -0.58 8.22
C ALA A 44 8.23 -1.78 8.00
N ALA A 45 9.52 -1.60 8.29
CA ALA A 45 10.54 -2.65 8.23
C ALA A 45 10.25 -3.87 9.13
N ARG A 46 9.34 -3.72 10.10
CA ARG A 46 8.89 -4.72 11.07
C ARG A 46 7.41 -4.51 11.39
N GLY A 47 6.75 -5.54 11.91
CA GLY A 47 5.35 -5.50 12.29
C GLY A 47 4.36 -5.69 11.13
N PRO A 48 3.05 -5.76 11.43
CA PRO A 48 2.00 -5.98 10.43
C PRO A 48 1.73 -4.74 9.57
N ALA A 49 1.11 -4.95 8.41
CA ALA A 49 0.57 -3.84 7.63
C ALA A 49 -0.64 -3.19 8.35
N ALA A 50 -0.66 -1.86 8.37
CA ALA A 50 -1.70 -1.06 9.00
C ALA A 50 -2.62 -0.41 7.96
N VAL A 51 -3.88 -0.16 8.33
CA VAL A 51 -4.77 0.74 7.59
C VAL A 51 -4.55 2.13 8.18
N LEU A 52 -4.40 3.13 7.32
CA LEU A 52 -4.12 4.49 7.71
C LEU A 52 -5.40 5.33 7.59
N CYS A 53 -5.61 6.22 8.55
CA CYS A 53 -6.57 7.30 8.43
C CYS A 53 -5.93 8.40 7.59
N ALA A 54 -6.48 8.69 6.42
CA ALA A 54 -5.87 9.57 5.44
C ALA A 54 -6.95 10.30 4.63
N GLY A 55 -6.94 11.63 4.59
CA GLY A 55 -7.83 12.41 3.71
C GLY A 55 -7.19 12.81 2.38
N ASP A 56 -5.92 12.44 2.18
CA ASP A 56 -5.09 12.80 1.05
C ASP A 56 -4.71 11.58 0.21
N LEU A 57 -4.19 11.84 -0.99
CA LEU A 57 -3.58 10.83 -1.83
C LEU A 57 -2.09 11.16 -2.07
N VAL A 58 -1.28 10.12 -2.18
CA VAL A 58 0.07 10.14 -2.74
C VAL A 58 -0.03 10.57 -4.19
N VAL A 59 0.37 11.81 -4.46
CA VAL A 59 0.44 12.39 -5.82
C VAL A 59 1.84 12.95 -6.05
N ASN A 60 2.82 12.05 -6.24
CA ASN A 60 4.18 12.44 -6.59
C ASN A 60 4.56 11.91 -7.98
N GLN A 61 4.49 12.80 -8.98
CA GLN A 61 4.76 12.46 -10.38
C GLN A 61 6.23 12.16 -10.68
N ARG A 62 7.15 12.48 -9.75
CA ARG A 62 8.57 12.19 -9.90
C ARG A 62 8.94 10.77 -9.50
N LEU A 63 8.03 10.03 -8.85
CA LEU A 63 8.28 8.65 -8.46
C LEU A 63 8.28 7.74 -9.69
N PRO A 64 9.25 6.81 -9.78
CA PRO A 64 9.32 5.88 -10.89
C PRO A 64 8.12 4.93 -10.90
N VAL A 65 7.68 4.56 -12.10
CA VAL A 65 6.67 3.53 -12.27
C VAL A 65 7.29 2.16 -12.04
N LEU A 66 6.82 1.44 -11.02
CA LEU A 66 7.19 0.04 -10.81
C LEU A 66 6.46 -0.86 -11.83
N GLY A 67 7.15 -1.25 -12.91
CA GLY A 67 6.66 -2.13 -13.98
C GLY A 67 6.06 -3.45 -13.49
N TYR A 68 5.20 -4.10 -14.28
CA TYR A 68 4.75 -5.46 -13.96
C TYR A 68 5.94 -6.44 -14.04
N GLY A 69 5.98 -7.40 -13.13
CA GLY A 69 7.11 -8.32 -12.93
C GLY A 69 8.29 -7.72 -12.18
N ALA A 70 8.31 -6.40 -11.97
CA ALA A 70 9.41 -5.74 -11.28
C ALA A 70 9.22 -5.76 -9.76
N SER A 71 10.35 -5.71 -9.05
CA SER A 71 10.38 -5.55 -7.60
C SER A 71 11.10 -4.27 -7.20
N TRP A 72 10.55 -3.59 -6.20
CA TRP A 72 11.15 -2.45 -5.52
C TRP A 72 11.58 -2.87 -4.11
N ARG A 73 12.68 -2.31 -3.60
CA ARG A 73 13.16 -2.51 -2.24
C ARG A 73 13.54 -1.17 -1.62
N GLY A 74 13.10 -0.92 -0.40
CA GLY A 74 13.42 0.29 0.35
C GLY A 74 12.74 0.30 1.71
N ALA A 75 13.27 1.07 2.65
CA ALA A 75 12.71 1.19 4.01
C ALA A 75 12.49 -0.17 4.74
N GLY A 76 13.29 -1.20 4.43
CA GLY A 76 13.12 -2.55 4.98
C GLY A 76 11.92 -3.34 4.42
N VAL A 77 11.34 -2.86 3.32
CA VAL A 77 10.20 -3.48 2.63
C VAL A 77 10.61 -3.87 1.21
N THR A 78 10.11 -5.02 0.75
CA THR A 78 10.16 -5.44 -0.65
C THR A 78 8.75 -5.45 -1.21
N CYS A 79 8.55 -4.84 -2.38
CA CYS A 79 7.29 -4.87 -3.10
C CYS A 79 7.48 -5.43 -4.49
N THR A 80 6.62 -6.35 -4.90
CA THR A 80 6.58 -6.91 -6.24
C THR A 80 5.27 -6.53 -6.91
N SER A 81 5.38 -5.95 -8.10
CA SER A 81 4.25 -5.56 -8.94
C SER A 81 3.89 -6.72 -9.86
N GLY A 82 2.70 -7.29 -9.68
CA GLY A 82 2.14 -8.32 -10.55
C GLY A 82 0.91 -7.81 -11.30
N GLN A 83 0.50 -8.53 -12.34
CA GLN A 83 -0.75 -8.23 -13.05
C GLN A 83 -1.98 -8.37 -12.13
N ALA A 84 -1.90 -9.26 -11.14
CA ALA A 84 -2.94 -9.49 -10.14
C ALA A 84 -2.97 -8.43 -9.02
N GLY A 85 -1.95 -7.58 -8.89
CA GLY A 85 -1.83 -6.60 -7.81
C GLY A 85 -0.41 -6.36 -7.33
N LEU A 86 -0.29 -5.54 -6.30
CA LEU A 86 0.94 -5.31 -5.56
C LEU A 86 1.03 -6.28 -4.39
N ARG A 87 2.20 -6.88 -4.17
CA ARG A 87 2.52 -7.60 -2.94
C ARG A 87 3.72 -6.96 -2.26
N CYS A 88 3.58 -6.52 -1.03
CA CYS A 88 4.65 -5.95 -0.22
C CYS A 88 4.86 -6.77 1.04
N SER A 89 6.11 -6.97 1.44
CA SER A 89 6.47 -7.66 2.68
C SER A 89 7.73 -7.07 3.30
N ASN A 90 7.83 -7.13 4.62
CA ASN A 90 9.02 -6.79 5.38
C ASN A 90 9.84 -8.04 5.75
N ALA A 91 10.94 -7.84 6.49
CA ALA A 91 11.87 -8.90 6.86
C ALA A 91 11.26 -9.97 7.79
N GLU A 92 10.14 -9.66 8.46
CA GLU A 92 9.42 -10.59 9.34
C GLU A 92 8.38 -11.42 8.58
N GLY A 93 8.31 -11.28 7.26
CA GLY A 93 7.32 -11.95 6.43
C GLY A 93 5.91 -11.36 6.58
N ARG A 94 5.77 -10.21 7.22
CA ARG A 94 4.51 -9.47 7.35
C ARG A 94 4.31 -8.51 6.19
N GLY A 95 3.07 -8.23 5.83
CA GLY A 95 2.81 -7.31 4.73
C GLY A 95 1.39 -7.26 4.24
N MET A 96 1.25 -6.90 2.96
CA MET A 96 -0.04 -6.74 2.32
C MET A 96 -0.02 -7.08 0.83
N GLU A 97 -1.17 -7.49 0.33
CA GLU A 97 -1.48 -7.56 -1.10
C GLU A 97 -2.63 -6.61 -1.41
N LEU A 98 -2.44 -5.80 -2.46
CA LEU A 98 -3.37 -4.77 -2.89
C LEU A 98 -3.70 -4.93 -4.37
N SER A 99 -4.99 -5.01 -4.69
CA SER A 99 -5.51 -4.93 -6.04
C SER A 99 -6.93 -4.37 -6.01
N ARG A 100 -7.52 -4.08 -7.19
CA ARG A 100 -8.89 -3.60 -7.26
C ARG A 100 -9.87 -4.52 -6.51
N ALA A 101 -9.69 -5.83 -6.62
CA ALA A 101 -10.61 -6.81 -6.05
C ALA A 101 -10.20 -7.33 -4.67
N ARG A 102 -8.96 -7.08 -4.22
CA ARG A 102 -8.42 -7.74 -3.02
C ARG A 102 -7.58 -6.82 -2.15
N LEU A 103 -7.90 -6.85 -0.86
CA LEU A 103 -7.02 -6.46 0.23
C LEU A 103 -6.70 -7.72 1.04
N ASN A 104 -5.42 -8.03 1.21
CA ASN A 104 -4.97 -9.08 2.12
C ASN A 104 -3.83 -8.55 2.98
N ARG A 105 -3.86 -8.78 4.30
CA ARG A 105 -2.80 -8.41 5.23
C ARG A 105 -2.36 -9.67 5.95
N PHE A 106 -1.06 -9.93 6.02
CA PHE A 106 -0.49 -11.17 6.54
C PHE A 106 0.67 -10.88 7.50
#